data_AF-A0AAN7T397-F1
#
_entry.id   AF-A0AAN7T397-F1
#
_cell.length_a   1.000
_cell.length_b   1.000
_cell.length_c   1.000
_cell.angle_alpha   90.00
_cell.angle_beta   90.00
_cell.angle_gamma   90.00
#
_symmetry.space_group_name_H-M   'P 1'
#
loop_
_entity.id
_entity.type
_entity.pdbx_description
1 polymer ?
#
loop_
_entity_poly.entity_id
_entity_poly.type
_entity_poly.pdbx_seq_one_letter_code
_entity_poly.pdbx_strand_id
1 'polypeptide(L)'
;MPAHERISSLKDDPDSPNSTTPYSRTPELRVTHKLAERKRRSEMKDCFEQLRIKLPTNQNNKSSKWETLARAIDYISQLEGQNKQSRMEMDRTREQMHQMELQIKELTARVGAGSNYAPPPNSLPYNGTTYSNGHDSDTSRTLPPIMNGNAMQGVQYGENGR
;
A
#
# COMPACT_ATOMS: atom_id res chain seq x y z
N MET A 1 10.87 70.73 0.03
CA MET A 1 9.87 70.07 -0.84
C MET A 1 9.87 70.74 -2.20
N PRO A 2 9.69 70.04 -3.33
CA PRO A 2 9.80 68.59 -3.54
C PRO A 2 10.58 68.16 -4.83
N ALA A 3 10.83 66.85 -4.93
CA ALA A 3 10.89 66.01 -6.16
C ALA A 3 11.74 66.41 -7.39
N HIS A 4 12.65 65.52 -7.81
CA HIS A 4 12.27 64.54 -8.84
C HIS A 4 13.21 63.32 -8.89
N GLU A 5 12.64 62.12 -8.71
CA GLU A 5 13.31 60.85 -9.04
C GLU A 5 13.50 60.75 -10.57
N ARG A 6 14.69 60.32 -11.01
CA ARG A 6 14.90 59.64 -12.31
C ARG A 6 16.04 58.62 -12.20
N ILE A 7 15.79 57.51 -11.50
CA ILE A 7 16.59 56.30 -11.68
C ILE A 7 16.16 55.68 -13.03
N SER A 8 16.69 56.24 -14.12
CA SER A 8 16.40 55.83 -15.51
C SER A 8 17.70 55.64 -16.29
N SER A 9 18.52 54.69 -15.83
CA SER A 9 19.78 54.32 -16.49
C SER A 9 20.14 52.83 -16.39
N LEU A 10 19.16 51.97 -16.09
CA LEU A 10 19.21 50.57 -16.52
C LEU A 10 18.66 50.51 -17.94
N LYS A 11 19.54 50.78 -18.91
CA LYS A 11 19.27 50.49 -20.32
C LYS A 11 19.20 48.98 -20.48
N ASP A 12 18.13 48.49 -21.09
CA ASP A 12 18.09 47.11 -21.61
C ASP A 12 19.23 46.94 -22.64
N ASP A 13 20.13 45.98 -22.39
CA ASP A 13 21.08 45.51 -23.41
C ASP A 13 20.31 44.68 -24.46
N PRO A 14 20.22 45.10 -25.72
CA PRO A 14 19.42 44.41 -26.74
C PRO A 14 20.04 43.08 -27.20
N ASP A 15 21.36 42.92 -27.03
CA ASP A 15 22.15 41.79 -27.56
C ASP A 15 22.27 40.57 -26.62
N SER A 16 21.46 40.49 -25.55
CA SER A 16 21.38 39.25 -24.78
C SER A 16 20.69 38.16 -25.61
N PRO A 17 21.36 37.02 -25.95
CA PRO A 17 20.84 36.04 -26.91
C PRO A 17 19.62 35.23 -26.43
N ASN A 18 19.08 35.55 -25.26
CA ASN A 18 17.83 35.02 -24.72
C ASN A 18 16.60 35.91 -25.06
N SER A 19 16.78 36.98 -25.82
CA SER A 19 15.77 38.03 -26.09
C SER A 19 14.68 37.65 -27.11
N THR A 20 14.74 36.44 -27.67
CA THR A 20 14.02 36.02 -28.88
C THR A 20 12.58 35.50 -28.66
N THR A 21 12.06 35.50 -27.42
CA THR A 21 10.66 35.10 -27.14
C THR A 21 9.78 36.31 -26.82
N PRO A 22 8.99 36.85 -27.77
CA PRO A 22 8.28 38.12 -27.59
C PRO A 22 7.18 38.08 -26.52
N TYR A 23 6.69 36.89 -26.15
CA TYR A 23 5.71 36.72 -25.06
C TYR A 23 6.29 37.15 -23.70
N SER A 24 7.57 36.86 -23.43
CA SER A 24 8.26 36.97 -22.13
C SER A 24 8.26 38.36 -21.45
N ARG A 25 7.86 39.43 -22.15
CA ARG A 25 8.13 40.83 -21.76
C ARG A 25 7.03 41.52 -20.95
N THR A 26 5.79 41.03 -20.92
CA THR A 26 4.71 41.76 -20.22
C THR A 26 4.79 41.65 -18.68
N PRO A 27 4.42 42.70 -17.93
CA PRO A 27 4.32 42.64 -16.47
C PRO A 27 3.46 41.47 -15.97
N GLU A 28 2.35 41.22 -16.65
CA GLU A 28 1.34 40.21 -16.33
C GLU A 28 1.93 38.80 -16.47
N LEU A 29 2.66 38.52 -17.56
CA LEU A 29 3.30 37.22 -17.76
C LEU A 29 4.40 36.97 -16.72
N ARG A 30 5.15 38.00 -16.30
CA ARG A 30 6.12 37.86 -15.22
C ARG A 30 5.45 37.49 -13.90
N VAL A 31 4.23 37.97 -13.64
CA VAL A 31 3.44 37.58 -12.46
C VAL A 31 2.95 36.13 -12.57
N THR A 32 2.39 35.71 -13.72
CA THR A 32 1.90 34.33 -13.90
C THR A 32 3.03 33.30 -13.83
N HIS A 33 4.20 33.56 -14.44
CA HIS A 33 5.39 32.72 -14.30
C HIS A 33 5.85 32.62 -12.84
N LYS A 34 5.89 33.75 -12.11
CA LYS A 34 6.30 33.77 -10.69
C LYS A 34 5.33 32.97 -9.81
N LEU A 35 4.04 32.98 -10.12
CA LEU A 35 3.03 32.17 -9.43
C LEU A 35 3.16 30.67 -9.77
N ALA A 36 3.35 30.34 -11.05
CA ALA A 36 3.52 28.97 -11.52
C ALA A 36 4.77 28.30 -10.90
N GLU A 37 5.93 28.97 -10.90
CA GLU A 37 7.15 28.44 -10.27
C GLU A 37 7.02 28.38 -8.74
N ARG A 38 6.26 29.28 -8.10
CA ARG A 38 5.94 29.15 -6.66
C ARG A 38 5.12 27.89 -6.40
N LYS A 39 4.09 27.61 -7.21
CA LYS A 39 3.28 26.39 -7.11
C LYS A 39 4.15 25.14 -7.27
N ARG A 40 4.94 25.07 -8.35
CA ARG A 40 5.89 23.98 -8.62
C ARG A 40 6.87 23.75 -7.46
N ARG A 41 7.39 24.82 -6.84
CA ARG A 41 8.27 24.71 -5.65
C ARG A 41 7.55 24.18 -4.42
N SER A 42 6.26 24.50 -4.23
CA SER A 42 5.45 23.94 -3.16
C SER A 42 5.24 22.44 -3.37
N GLU A 43 4.74 22.05 -4.55
CA GLU A 43 4.52 20.64 -4.91
C GLU A 43 5.80 19.81 -4.76
N MET A 44 6.93 20.34 -5.22
CA MET A 44 8.24 19.70 -5.04
C MET A 44 8.64 19.58 -3.56
N LYS A 45 8.37 20.58 -2.71
CA LYS A 45 8.60 20.50 -1.27
C LYS A 45 7.72 19.41 -0.63
N ASP A 46 6.45 19.36 -1.00
CA ASP A 46 5.47 18.42 -0.45
C ASP A 46 5.77 16.98 -0.87
N CYS A 47 6.28 16.76 -2.09
CA CYS A 47 6.85 15.48 -2.52
C CYS A 47 8.09 15.07 -1.69
N PHE A 48 9.00 16.01 -1.38
CA PHE A 48 10.17 15.75 -0.53
C PHE A 48 9.78 15.43 0.93
N GLU A 49 8.71 16.04 1.43
CA GLU A 49 8.15 15.72 2.75
C GLU A 49 7.56 14.30 2.76
N GLN A 50 6.74 13.96 1.77
CA GLN A 50 6.17 12.63 1.58
C GLN A 50 7.23 11.53 1.40
N LEU A 51 8.33 11.82 0.72
CA LEU A 51 9.46 10.89 0.62
C LEU A 51 10.07 10.65 2.01
N ARG A 52 10.39 11.73 2.75
CA ARG A 52 11.04 11.64 4.06
C ARG A 52 10.25 10.80 5.07
N ILE A 53 8.93 10.97 5.15
CA ILE A 53 8.09 10.20 6.09
C ILE A 53 7.98 8.71 5.74
N LYS A 54 8.32 8.30 4.50
CA LYS A 54 8.34 6.90 4.06
C LYS A 54 9.69 6.20 4.25
N LEU A 55 10.75 6.92 4.56
CA LEU A 55 12.07 6.33 4.82
C LEU A 55 12.13 5.76 6.24
N PRO A 56 12.73 4.56 6.44
CA PRO A 56 12.95 4.03 7.77
C PRO A 56 13.99 4.88 8.52
N THR A 57 13.78 4.99 9.83
CA THR A 57 14.56 5.77 10.80
C THR A 57 14.54 7.30 10.62
N ASN A 58 14.20 7.97 11.73
CA ASN A 58 14.20 9.42 11.92
C ASN A 58 13.24 10.23 11.03
N GLN A 59 11.99 10.32 11.49
CA GLN A 59 11.03 11.41 11.21
C GLN A 59 11.50 12.77 11.78
N ASN A 60 12.81 13.06 11.76
CA ASN A 60 13.31 14.37 12.18
C ASN A 60 13.04 15.38 11.07
N ASN A 61 12.46 16.53 11.42
CA ASN A 61 12.16 17.61 10.47
C ASN A 61 13.39 18.46 10.11
N LYS A 62 14.59 17.91 10.29
CA LYS A 62 15.89 18.59 10.08
C LYS A 62 16.75 17.92 9.00
N SER A 63 16.28 16.83 8.41
CA SER A 63 16.99 16.10 7.35
C SER A 63 17.13 16.95 6.09
N SER A 64 18.35 17.07 5.56
CA SER A 64 18.64 17.81 4.33
C SER A 64 18.11 17.09 3.09
N LYS A 65 18.06 17.82 1.95
CA LYS A 65 17.68 17.24 0.65
C LYS A 65 18.63 16.11 0.24
N TRP A 66 19.93 16.29 0.41
CA TRP A 66 20.92 15.27 0.06
C TRP A 66 20.76 14.01 0.93
N GLU A 67 20.64 14.16 2.26
CA GLU A 67 20.40 13.01 3.16
C GLU A 67 19.09 12.28 2.88
N THR A 68 18.06 13.00 2.42
CA THR A 68 16.77 12.39 2.04
C THR A 68 16.91 11.59 0.74
N LEU A 69 17.65 12.10 -0.24
CA LEU A 69 17.90 11.39 -1.51
C LEU A 69 18.84 10.19 -1.31
N ALA A 70 19.92 10.35 -0.55
CA ALA A 70 20.87 9.27 -0.26
C ALA A 70 20.17 8.10 0.45
N ARG A 71 19.46 8.36 1.55
CA ARG A 71 18.70 7.33 2.27
C ARG A 71 17.57 6.72 1.43
N ALA A 72 16.99 7.46 0.48
CA ALA A 72 16.01 6.89 -0.44
C ALA A 72 16.64 5.87 -1.40
N ILE A 73 17.85 6.15 -1.91
CA ILE A 73 18.62 5.21 -2.74
C ILE A 73 18.97 3.97 -1.92
N ASP A 74 19.56 4.15 -0.74
CA ASP A 74 19.96 3.04 0.15
C ASP A 74 18.76 2.15 0.51
N TYR A 75 17.61 2.77 0.83
CA TYR A 75 16.40 2.03 1.19
C TYR A 75 15.77 1.29 0.00
N ILE A 76 15.82 1.85 -1.21
CA ILE A 76 15.38 1.14 -2.42
C ILE A 76 16.27 -0.10 -2.64
N SER A 77 17.60 0.03 -2.57
CA SER A 77 18.50 -1.11 -2.71
C SER A 77 18.32 -2.15 -1.61
N GLN A 78 18.00 -1.74 -0.38
CA GLN A 78 17.61 -2.66 0.70
C GLN A 78 16.32 -3.42 0.37
N LEU A 79 15.28 -2.72 -0.11
CA LEU A 79 14.01 -3.34 -0.49
C LEU A 79 14.16 -4.31 -1.68
N GLU A 80 15.00 -3.99 -2.66
CA GLU A 80 15.34 -4.89 -3.77
C GLU A 80 15.98 -6.19 -3.27
N GLY A 81 16.95 -6.07 -2.34
CA GLY A 81 17.58 -7.21 -1.67
C GLY A 81 16.58 -8.07 -0.88
N GLN A 82 15.69 -7.43 -0.10
CA GLN A 82 14.63 -8.11 0.64
C GLN A 82 13.62 -8.81 -0.27
N ASN A 83 13.23 -8.19 -1.38
CA ASN A 83 12.32 -8.79 -2.36
C ASN A 83 12.94 -10.04 -3.00
N LYS A 84 14.24 -9.98 -3.35
CA LYS A 84 14.99 -11.14 -3.85
C LYS A 84 15.07 -12.25 -2.81
N GLN A 85 15.38 -11.94 -1.55
CA GLN A 85 15.42 -12.93 -0.46
C GLN A 85 14.08 -13.61 -0.25
N SER A 86 13.00 -12.82 -0.15
CA SER A 86 11.63 -13.31 0.02
C SER A 86 11.19 -14.22 -1.12
N ARG A 87 11.59 -13.94 -2.37
CA ARG A 87 11.35 -14.84 -3.52
C ARG A 87 12.08 -16.17 -3.38
N MET A 88 13.38 -16.15 -3.04
CA MET A 88 14.16 -17.38 -2.84
C MET A 88 13.58 -18.24 -1.69
N GLU A 89 13.09 -17.61 -0.63
CA GLU A 89 12.42 -18.31 0.49
C GLU A 89 11.05 -18.89 0.07
N MET A 90 10.26 -18.15 -0.69
CA MET A 90 9.00 -18.63 -1.24
C MET A 90 9.20 -19.85 -2.15
N ASP A 91 10.17 -19.79 -3.06
CA ASP A 91 10.44 -20.90 -4.00
C ASP A 91 11.03 -22.11 -3.27
N ARG A 92 11.92 -21.91 -2.28
CA ARG A 92 12.38 -22.97 -1.37
C ARG A 92 11.21 -23.63 -0.61
N THR A 93 10.27 -22.83 -0.10
CA THR A 93 9.11 -23.34 0.65
C THR A 93 8.17 -24.12 -0.25
N ARG A 94 7.97 -23.68 -1.51
CA ARG A 94 7.19 -24.40 -2.53
C ARG A 94 7.81 -25.75 -2.87
N GLU A 95 9.14 -25.79 -3.06
CA GLU A 95 9.85 -27.05 -3.29
C GLU A 95 9.69 -28.01 -2.09
N GLN A 96 9.84 -27.50 -0.86
CA GLN A 96 9.62 -28.31 0.35
C GLN A 96 8.19 -28.85 0.46
N MET A 97 7.16 -28.06 0.09
CA MET A 97 5.79 -28.55 0.03
C MET A 97 5.61 -29.63 -1.05
N HIS A 98 6.15 -29.41 -2.25
CA HIS A 98 6.03 -30.36 -3.36
C HIS A 98 6.68 -31.72 -3.02
N GLN A 99 7.87 -31.71 -2.41
CA GLN A 99 8.53 -32.93 -1.94
C GLN A 99 7.71 -33.66 -0.87
N MET A 100 7.04 -32.92 0.03
CA MET A 100 6.15 -33.50 1.04
C MET A 100 4.87 -34.09 0.42
N GLU A 101 4.27 -33.42 -0.57
CA GLU A 101 3.12 -33.94 -1.32
C GLU A 101 3.46 -35.25 -2.05
N LEU A 102 4.64 -35.34 -2.67
CA LEU A 102 5.13 -36.57 -3.29
C LEU A 102 5.33 -37.69 -2.26
N GLN A 103 5.93 -37.39 -1.10
CA GLN A 103 6.11 -38.36 -0.02
C GLN A 103 4.77 -38.87 0.53
N ILE A 104 3.80 -37.97 0.74
CA ILE A 104 2.42 -38.34 1.15
C ILE A 104 1.78 -39.22 0.09
N LYS A 105 1.86 -38.86 -1.19
CA LYS A 105 1.30 -39.65 -2.30
C LYS A 105 1.89 -41.06 -2.37
N GLU A 106 3.19 -41.21 -2.14
CA GLU A 106 3.83 -42.53 -2.09
C GLU A 106 3.35 -43.36 -0.89
N LEU A 107 3.30 -42.76 0.31
CA LEU A 107 2.78 -43.41 1.52
C LEU A 107 1.31 -43.83 1.35
N THR A 108 0.47 -42.95 0.80
CA THR A 108 -0.94 -43.25 0.49
C THR A 108 -1.06 -44.35 -0.56
N ALA A 109 -0.20 -44.41 -1.56
CA ALA A 109 -0.19 -45.53 -2.52
C ALA A 109 0.19 -46.86 -1.86
N ARG A 110 1.20 -46.86 -0.98
CA ARG A 110 1.64 -48.05 -0.23
C ARG A 110 0.58 -48.57 0.74
N VAL A 111 -0.18 -47.69 1.40
CA VAL A 111 -1.27 -48.06 2.33
C VAL A 111 -2.57 -48.39 1.57
N GLY A 112 -2.90 -47.63 0.53
CA GLY A 112 -4.11 -47.79 -0.28
C GLY A 112 -4.14 -49.08 -1.10
N ALA A 113 -2.97 -49.59 -1.52
CA ALA A 113 -2.86 -50.89 -2.19
C ALA A 113 -3.35 -52.08 -1.33
N GLY A 114 -3.55 -51.90 -0.02
CA GLY A 114 -4.13 -52.89 0.89
C GLY A 114 -5.62 -52.71 1.21
N SER A 115 -6.32 -51.73 0.63
CA SER A 115 -7.70 -51.37 1.04
C SER A 115 -8.68 -51.25 -0.13
N ASN A 116 -9.36 -52.37 -0.44
CA ASN A 116 -10.43 -52.46 -1.44
C ASN A 116 -11.76 -51.87 -0.93
N TYR A 117 -11.81 -50.56 -0.65
CA TYR A 117 -13.05 -49.86 -0.32
C TYR A 117 -13.51 -48.99 -1.49
N ALA A 118 -14.45 -49.53 -2.26
CA ALA A 118 -15.16 -48.78 -3.29
C ALA A 118 -15.98 -47.63 -2.67
N PRO A 119 -16.06 -46.45 -3.31
CA PRO A 119 -16.95 -45.39 -2.85
C PRO A 119 -18.42 -45.83 -3.02
N PRO A 120 -19.26 -45.76 -1.99
CA PRO A 120 -20.66 -46.19 -2.09
C PRO A 120 -21.49 -45.22 -2.94
N PRO A 121 -22.33 -45.73 -3.88
CA PRO A 121 -23.23 -44.89 -4.66
C PRO A 121 -24.61 -44.76 -4.00
N ASN A 122 -24.97 -43.55 -3.56
CA ASN A 122 -26.34 -43.02 -3.50
C ASN A 122 -26.24 -41.53 -3.11
N SER A 123 -26.76 -40.54 -3.85
CA SER A 123 -28.09 -40.40 -4.47
C SER A 123 -29.22 -40.18 -3.45
N LEU A 124 -29.73 -38.94 -3.40
CA LEU A 124 -31.15 -38.56 -3.43
C LEU A 124 -31.27 -37.02 -3.30
N PRO A 125 -32.17 -36.35 -4.05
CA PRO A 125 -32.40 -34.91 -3.93
C PRO A 125 -33.46 -34.62 -2.87
N TYR A 126 -33.13 -33.83 -1.84
CA TYR A 126 -34.12 -33.37 -0.86
C TYR A 126 -34.76 -32.06 -1.31
N ASN A 127 -36.03 -32.14 -1.71
CA ASN A 127 -36.82 -31.00 -2.17
C ASN A 127 -37.57 -30.40 -0.97
N GLY A 128 -37.32 -29.13 -0.64
CA GLY A 128 -37.85 -28.45 0.55
C GLY A 128 -38.85 -27.34 0.19
N THR A 129 -40.12 -27.57 0.50
CA THR A 129 -41.27 -26.75 0.07
C THR A 129 -41.29 -25.32 0.62
N THR A 130 -41.31 -24.36 -0.30
CA THR A 130 -42.10 -23.11 -0.32
C THR A 130 -42.57 -22.50 1.02
N TYR A 131 -41.98 -21.35 1.36
CA TYR A 131 -42.76 -20.16 1.68
C TYR A 131 -42.39 -19.03 0.72
N SER A 132 -43.33 -18.68 -0.16
CA SER A 132 -43.32 -17.42 -0.92
C SER A 132 -43.40 -16.26 0.09
N ASN A 133 -42.65 -15.15 -0.02
CA ASN A 133 -42.70 -14.26 -1.18
C ASN A 133 -41.45 -13.35 -1.25
N GLY A 134 -40.84 -13.20 -2.45
CA GLY A 134 -39.92 -12.10 -2.78
C GLY A 134 -38.41 -12.41 -2.89
N HIS A 135 -37.99 -12.82 -4.10
CA HIS A 135 -36.61 -12.78 -4.65
C HIS A 135 -35.46 -13.54 -3.94
N ASP A 136 -35.33 -14.81 -4.34
CA ASP A 136 -34.10 -15.42 -4.90
C ASP A 136 -32.82 -15.56 -4.03
N SER A 137 -32.87 -16.53 -3.11
CA SER A 137 -31.99 -17.73 -2.99
C SER A 137 -30.73 -17.86 -3.90
N ASP A 138 -29.65 -18.59 -3.58
CA ASP A 138 -29.04 -19.15 -2.35
C ASP A 138 -27.69 -19.82 -2.77
N THR A 139 -26.85 -20.53 -2.00
CA THR A 139 -26.70 -20.90 -0.56
C THR A 139 -25.18 -21.09 -0.32
N SER A 140 -24.66 -21.03 0.92
CA SER A 140 -23.69 -22.02 1.46
C SER A 140 -23.06 -21.67 2.83
N ARG A 141 -22.94 -22.69 3.70
CA ARG A 141 -22.17 -22.78 4.97
C ARG A 141 -22.80 -22.15 6.23
N THR A 142 -23.59 -22.94 6.95
CA THR A 142 -23.80 -22.79 8.40
C THR A 142 -23.59 -24.14 9.10
N LEU A 143 -22.74 -24.17 10.13
CA LEU A 143 -22.41 -25.36 10.94
C LEU A 143 -23.55 -25.70 11.92
N PRO A 144 -23.68 -26.97 12.37
CA PRO A 144 -24.62 -27.34 13.42
C PRO A 144 -24.20 -26.74 14.78
N PRO A 145 -25.16 -26.30 15.62
CA PRO A 145 -24.85 -25.76 16.95
C PRO A 145 -24.57 -26.88 17.96
N ILE A 146 -23.50 -26.74 18.75
CA ILE A 146 -23.24 -27.62 19.91
C ILE A 146 -24.00 -27.07 21.12
N MET A 147 -24.94 -27.87 21.63
CA MET A 147 -25.67 -27.62 22.88
C MET A 147 -25.04 -28.40 24.05
N ASN A 148 -24.40 -27.66 24.97
CA ASN A 148 -24.30 -27.87 26.42
C ASN A 148 -23.05 -27.10 26.92
N GLY A 149 -23.06 -26.40 28.05
CA GLY A 149 -24.12 -26.30 29.06
C GLY A 149 -23.52 -26.38 30.46
N ASN A 150 -22.93 -25.30 30.95
CA ASN A 150 -22.77 -25.04 32.38
C ASN A 150 -22.46 -23.56 32.64
N ALA A 151 -23.24 -22.94 33.51
CA ALA A 151 -23.09 -21.54 33.88
C ALA A 151 -22.16 -21.40 35.09
N MET A 152 -21.32 -20.36 35.09
CA MET A 152 -20.82 -19.75 36.32
C MET A 152 -21.04 -18.24 36.26
N GLN A 153 -21.58 -17.70 37.35
CA GLN A 153 -22.04 -16.31 37.48
C GLN A 153 -21.14 -15.55 38.47
N GLY A 154 -21.04 -14.22 38.28
CA GLY A 154 -20.44 -13.29 39.24
C GLY A 154 -18.91 -13.23 39.22
N VAL A 155 -18.26 -12.12 39.61
CA VAL A 155 -18.75 -10.95 40.37
C VAL A 155 -18.10 -9.66 39.84
N GLN A 156 -18.83 -8.54 39.85
CA GLN A 156 -18.30 -7.20 39.57
C GLN A 156 -17.63 -6.59 40.82
N TYR A 157 -16.46 -5.98 40.63
CA TYR A 157 -15.97 -4.85 41.41
C TYR A 157 -15.26 -3.91 40.42
N GLY A 158 -15.33 -2.58 40.52
CA GLY A 158 -15.82 -1.77 41.62
C GLY A 158 -14.84 -0.61 41.81
N GLU A 159 -15.23 0.57 41.33
CA GLU A 159 -14.46 1.82 41.36
C GLU A 159 -13.90 2.14 42.76
N ASN A 160 -12.67 2.66 42.83
CA ASN A 160 -12.13 3.31 44.03
C ASN A 160 -11.13 4.40 43.62
N GLY A 161 -11.49 5.65 43.86
CA GLY A 161 -10.60 6.80 43.68
C GLY A 161 -9.77 7.12 44.94
N ARG A 162 -8.71 7.91 44.73
CA ARG A 162 -8.08 8.80 45.71
C ARG A 162 -7.33 9.90 44.96
#